data_AF-A0A418GL32-F1
#
_entry.id   AF-A0A418GL32-F1
#
_cell.length_a   1.000
_cell.length_b   1.000
_cell.length_c   1.000
_cell.angle_alpha   90.00
_cell.angle_beta   90.00
_cell.angle_gamma   90.00
#
_symmetry.space_group_name_H-M   'P 1'
#
loop_
_entity.id
_entity.type
_entity.pdbx_description
1 polymer ?
#
loop_
_entity_poly.entity_id
_entity_poly.type
_entity_poly.pdbx_seq_one_letter_code
_entity_poly.pdbx_strand_id
1 'polypeptide(L)'
;MSQPRPLLSPPETEEQLLAQAQQLSGYTLGELAALAGLVTPENLKRDKGWIGVLLEIWLGASAGSKPEQDFAALGVELKTIPVDSLGRPLETTFVCVAP
;
A
#
# COMPACT_ATOMS: atom_id res chain seq x y z
N MET A 1 -18.56 -3.61 13.25
CA MET A 1 -17.19 -3.98 12.85
C MET A 1 -16.28 -2.82 13.22
N SER A 2 -15.17 -3.09 13.92
CA SER A 2 -14.22 -2.05 14.31
C SER A 2 -13.47 -1.54 13.07
N GLN A 3 -13.31 -0.23 12.94
CA GLN A 3 -12.50 0.34 11.85
C GLN A 3 -11.04 -0.09 12.00
N PRO A 4 -10.33 -0.39 10.88
CA PRO A 4 -8.94 -0.80 10.94
C PRO A 4 -8.05 0.38 11.32
N ARG A 5 -6.84 0.07 11.79
CA ARG A 5 -5.82 1.06 12.15
C ARG A 5 -4.51 0.72 11.44
N PRO A 6 -3.70 1.70 11.04
CA PRO A 6 -2.36 1.47 10.54
C PRO A 6 -1.50 0.67 11.54
N LEU A 7 -0.64 -0.21 11.03
CA LEU A 7 0.36 -0.88 11.88
C LEU A 7 1.39 0.15 12.37
N LEU A 8 1.77 0.04 13.65
CA LEU A 8 2.76 0.94 14.27
C LEU A 8 4.21 0.56 13.94
N SER A 9 4.43 -0.67 13.49
CA SER A 9 5.73 -1.24 13.15
C SER A 9 5.55 -2.23 12.00
N PRO A 10 6.63 -2.57 11.26
CA PRO A 10 6.57 -3.61 10.26
C PRO A 10 6.05 -4.93 10.84
N PRO A 11 5.21 -5.68 10.11
CA PRO A 11 4.74 -6.98 10.54
C PRO A 11 5.90 -7.98 10.63
N GLU A 12 5.81 -8.90 11.58
CA GLU A 12 6.85 -9.92 11.82
C GLU A 12 6.63 -11.20 11.01
N THR A 13 5.44 -11.36 10.42
CA THR A 13 5.05 -12.54 9.63
C THR A 13 4.25 -12.14 8.40
N GLU A 14 4.30 -12.96 7.35
CA GLU A 14 3.47 -12.78 6.15
C GLU A 14 1.97 -12.88 6.48
N GLU A 15 1.60 -13.72 7.45
CA GLU A 15 0.21 -13.87 7.89
C GLU A 15 -0.33 -12.57 8.52
N GLN A 16 0.48 -11.88 9.33
CA GLN A 16 0.10 -10.59 9.90
C GLN A 16 -0.03 -9.51 8.81
N LEU A 17 0.92 -9.48 7.88
CA LEU A 17 0.88 -8.56 6.72
C LEU A 17 -0.39 -8.79 5.89
N LEU A 18 -0.69 -10.04 5.56
CA LEU A 18 -1.87 -10.43 4.79
C LEU A 18 -3.17 -10.12 5.56
N ALA A 19 -3.23 -10.43 6.85
CA ALA A 19 -4.39 -10.13 7.68
C ALA A 19 -4.68 -8.62 7.72
N GLN A 20 -3.64 -7.80 7.84
CA GLN A 20 -3.77 -6.34 7.80
C GLN A 20 -4.22 -5.87 6.41
N ALA A 21 -3.63 -6.37 5.33
CA ALA A 21 -4.03 -6.00 3.97
C ALA A 21 -5.51 -6.35 3.68
N GLN A 22 -5.99 -7.49 4.18
CA GLN A 22 -7.38 -7.89 4.08
C GLN A 22 -8.33 -6.92 4.82
N GLN A 23 -7.91 -6.32 5.94
CA GLN A 23 -8.73 -5.33 6.65
C GLN A 23 -8.98 -4.05 5.82
N LEU A 24 -8.15 -3.76 4.82
CA LEU A 24 -8.30 -2.59 3.95
C LEU A 24 -9.33 -2.83 2.83
N SER A 25 -9.74 -4.08 2.62
CA SER A 25 -10.63 -4.45 1.52
C SER A 25 -12.01 -3.79 1.67
N GLY A 26 -12.50 -3.22 0.56
CA GLY A 26 -13.80 -2.55 0.52
C GLY A 26 -13.78 -1.08 0.96
N TYR A 27 -12.66 -0.58 1.49
CA TYR A 27 -12.48 0.85 1.75
C TYR A 27 -12.09 1.61 0.49
N THR A 28 -12.53 2.86 0.41
CA THR A 28 -12.02 3.82 -0.56
C THR A 28 -10.66 4.38 -0.10
N LEU A 29 -9.84 4.83 -1.05
CA LEU A 29 -8.57 5.48 -0.74
C LEU A 29 -8.74 6.72 0.15
N GLY A 30 -9.85 7.46 -0.03
CA GLY A 30 -10.16 8.64 0.78
C GLY A 30 -10.46 8.33 2.24
N GLU A 31 -11.19 7.24 2.51
CA GLU A 31 -11.45 6.77 3.88
C GLU A 31 -10.15 6.33 4.55
N LEU A 32 -9.33 5.53 3.86
CA LEU A 32 -8.04 5.08 4.37
C LEU A 32 -7.09 6.25 4.65
N ALA A 33 -7.06 7.25 3.78
CA ALA A 33 -6.25 8.46 3.99
C ALA A 33 -6.75 9.27 5.19
N ALA A 34 -8.06 9.50 5.30
CA ALA A 34 -8.64 10.24 6.42
C ALA A 34 -8.36 9.55 7.76
N LEU A 35 -8.49 8.23 7.82
CA LEU A 35 -8.18 7.42 9.00
C LEU A 35 -6.68 7.43 9.38
N ALA A 36 -5.80 7.60 8.39
CA ALA A 36 -4.36 7.77 8.58
C ALA A 36 -3.93 9.24 8.80
N GLY A 37 -4.86 10.20 8.79
CA GLY A 37 -4.56 11.62 8.93
C GLY A 37 -3.91 12.27 7.71
N LEU A 38 -4.05 11.66 6.52
CA LEU A 38 -3.50 12.16 5.25
C LEU A 38 -4.57 12.86 4.41
N VAL A 39 -4.16 13.91 3.68
CA VAL A 39 -5.01 14.57 2.69
C VAL A 39 -4.93 13.79 1.37
N THR A 40 -6.08 13.42 0.82
CA THR A 40 -6.15 12.78 -0.50
C THR A 40 -5.96 13.83 -1.60
N PRO A 41 -5.03 13.63 -2.56
CA PRO A 41 -4.86 14.54 -3.68
C PRO A 41 -6.08 14.48 -4.61
N GLU A 42 -6.37 15.58 -5.31
CA GLU A 42 -7.49 15.67 -6.26
C GLU A 42 -7.33 14.67 -7.42
N ASN A 43 -6.08 14.38 -7.82
CA ASN A 43 -5.76 13.37 -8.83
C ASN A 43 -4.31 12.89 -8.68
N LEU A 44 -4.00 11.73 -9.26
CA LEU A 44 -2.69 11.08 -9.19
C LEU A 44 -1.72 11.52 -10.30
N LYS A 45 -2.02 12.59 -11.06
CA LYS A 45 -1.17 12.99 -12.20
C LYS A 45 0.21 13.46 -11.75
N ARG A 46 0.29 14.10 -10.58
CA ARG A 46 1.54 14.59 -9.98
C ARG A 46 2.11 13.64 -8.93
N ASP A 47 1.25 12.86 -8.28
CA ASP A 47 1.60 12.00 -7.15
C ASP A 47 1.44 10.51 -7.48
N LYS A 48 2.12 10.05 -8.54
CA LYS A 48 2.00 8.67 -9.08
C LYS A 48 2.35 7.56 -8.07
N GLY A 49 3.04 7.89 -6.98
CA GLY A 49 3.37 6.96 -5.88
C GLY A 49 2.48 7.09 -4.64
N TRP A 50 1.52 8.01 -4.61
CA TRP A 50 0.78 8.34 -3.38
C TRP A 50 -0.04 7.17 -2.84
N ILE A 51 -0.62 6.34 -3.72
CA ILE A 51 -1.34 5.13 -3.28
C ILE A 51 -0.36 4.15 -2.61
N GLY A 52 0.85 3.97 -3.17
CA GLY A 52 1.88 3.14 -2.58
C GLY A 52 2.23 3.61 -1.17
N VAL A 53 2.55 4.89 -1.01
CA VAL A 53 2.85 5.52 0.29
C VAL A 53 1.70 5.38 1.29
N LEU A 54 0.45 5.55 0.84
CA LEU A 54 -0.71 5.34 1.70
C LEU A 54 -0.73 3.90 2.22
N LEU A 55 -0.57 2.90 1.34
CA LEU A 55 -0.61 1.51 1.76
C LEU A 55 0.61 1.09 2.59
N GLU A 56 1.79 1.62 2.30
CA GLU A 56 2.99 1.48 3.12
C GLU A 56 2.72 1.89 4.58
N ILE A 57 2.07 3.04 4.80
CA ILE A 57 1.66 3.49 6.13
C ILE A 57 0.71 2.51 6.79
N TRP A 58 -0.31 2.04 6.06
CA TRP A 58 -1.30 1.11 6.60
C TRP A 58 -0.73 -0.26 6.98
N LEU A 59 0.25 -0.71 6.21
CA LEU A 59 0.89 -2.02 6.36
C LEU A 59 2.16 -1.95 7.22
N GLY A 60 2.55 -0.77 7.70
CA GLY A 60 3.70 -0.58 8.58
C GLY A 60 5.06 -0.73 7.88
N ALA A 61 5.14 -0.47 6.56
CA ALA A 61 6.40 -0.57 5.82
C ALA A 61 7.49 0.30 6.46
N SER A 62 8.74 -0.15 6.37
CA SER A 62 9.84 0.57 7.01
C SER A 62 10.12 1.90 6.30
N ALA A 63 10.17 2.99 7.06
CA ALA A 63 10.55 4.31 6.55
C ALA A 63 12.05 4.30 6.17
N GLY A 64 12.37 3.88 4.96
CA GLY A 64 13.72 3.83 4.46
C GLY A 64 13.72 3.45 3.00
N SER A 65 13.72 4.47 2.13
CA SER A 65 13.88 4.42 0.66
C SER A 65 15.23 3.83 0.22
N LYS A 66 15.65 2.72 0.80
CA LYS A 66 16.67 1.89 0.17
C LYS A 66 16.01 1.16 -1.00
N PRO A 67 16.76 0.83 -2.07
CA PRO A 67 16.29 -0.05 -3.14
C PRO A 67 16.21 -1.51 -2.63
N GLU A 68 15.53 -1.69 -1.52
CA GLU A 68 15.27 -2.95 -0.82
C GLU A 68 13.74 -3.14 -0.78
N GLN A 69 13.30 -4.37 -0.55
CA GLN A 69 11.88 -4.68 -0.50
C GLN A 69 11.17 -3.92 0.62
N ASP A 70 9.92 -3.53 0.40
CA ASP A 70 9.11 -2.75 1.36
C ASP A 70 9.03 -3.41 2.75
N PHE A 71 9.05 -4.75 2.77
CA PHE A 71 9.13 -5.58 3.97
C PHE A 71 10.34 -6.51 3.91
N ALA A 72 11.54 -5.94 3.90
CA ALA A 72 12.80 -6.68 3.75
C ALA A 72 12.97 -7.86 4.72
N ALA A 73 12.50 -7.76 5.97
CA ALA A 73 12.56 -8.85 6.94
C ALA A 73 11.69 -10.07 6.57
N LEU A 74 10.62 -9.84 5.80
CA LEU A 74 9.72 -10.89 5.30
C LEU A 74 10.09 -11.36 3.90
N GLY A 75 10.95 -10.63 3.18
CA GLY A 75 11.23 -10.95 1.78
C GLY A 75 10.09 -10.53 0.83
N VAL A 76 9.23 -9.58 1.23
CA VAL A 76 7.99 -9.21 0.51
C VAL A 76 8.05 -7.79 -0.04
N GLU A 77 7.67 -7.65 -1.31
CA GLU A 77 7.51 -6.38 -2.04
C GLU A 77 6.03 -6.00 -2.14
N LEU A 78 5.70 -4.73 -1.91
CA LEU A 78 4.37 -4.18 -2.12
C LEU A 78 4.24 -3.64 -3.55
N LYS A 79 3.19 -4.07 -4.25
CA LYS A 79 2.81 -3.47 -5.54
C LYS A 79 1.31 -3.21 -5.57
N THR A 80 0.95 -2.02 -6.03
CA THR A 80 -0.45 -1.67 -6.33
C THR A 80 -0.70 -1.84 -7.82
N ILE A 81 -1.87 -2.35 -8.17
CA ILE A 81 -2.28 -2.59 -9.56
C ILE A 81 -3.66 -1.98 -9.74
N PRO A 82 -3.81 -0.91 -10.55
CA PRO A 82 -5.12 -0.36 -10.83
C PRO A 82 -5.88 -1.32 -11.76
N VAL A 83 -7.13 -1.61 -11.40
CA VAL A 83 -8.00 -2.54 -12.14
C VAL A 83 -9.30 -1.87 -12.55
N ASP A 84 -9.92 -2.36 -13.62
CA ASP A 84 -11.26 -1.96 -14.03
C ASP A 84 -12.35 -2.59 -13.14
N SER A 85 -13.62 -2.33 -13.47
CA SER A 85 -14.77 -2.86 -12.72
C SER A 85 -14.93 -4.38 -12.78
N LEU A 86 -14.21 -5.06 -13.67
CA LEU A 86 -14.16 -6.53 -13.78
C LEU A 86 -12.87 -7.11 -13.17
N GLY A 87 -12.03 -6.29 -12.55
CA GLY A 87 -10.76 -6.72 -11.95
C GLY A 87 -9.63 -6.93 -12.96
N ARG A 88 -9.76 -6.39 -14.19
CA ARG A 88 -8.70 -6.51 -15.21
C ARG A 88 -7.69 -5.36 -15.04
N PRO A 89 -6.37 -5.63 -15.12
CA PRO A 89 -5.36 -4.58 -15.04
C PRO A 89 -5.56 -3.48 -16.08
N LEU A 90 -5.47 -2.22 -15.65
CA LEU A 90 -5.59 -1.05 -16.52
C LEU A 90 -4.28 -0.65 -17.21
N GLU A 91 -3.14 -1.03 -16.62
CA GLU A 91 -1.81 -0.69 -17.10
C GLU A 91 -0.78 -1.77 -16.71
N THR A 92 0.42 -1.66 -17.23
CA THR A 92 1.56 -2.50 -16.85
C THR A 92 2.13 -2.08 -15.49
N THR A 93 2.55 -3.04 -14.68
CA THR A 93 3.18 -2.77 -13.38
C THR A 93 4.69 -2.56 -13.53
N PHE A 94 5.20 -1.46 -12.98
CA PHE A 94 6.65 -1.25 -12.85
C PHE A 94 7.27 -2.28 -11.91
N VAL A 95 8.30 -3.00 -12.38
CA VAL A 95 9.02 -4.00 -11.59
C VAL A 95 10.28 -3.38 -11.00
N CYS A 96 11.27 -3.07 -11.83
CA CYS A 96 12.54 -2.45 -11.46
C CYS A 96 13.15 -1.73 -12.67
N VAL A 97 14.22 -0.96 -12.44
CA VAL A 97 15.05 -0.41 -13.52
C VAL A 97 15.99 -1.51 -14.02
N ALA A 98 16.01 -1.74 -15.34
CA ALA A 98 16.97 -2.64 -15.96
C ALA A 98 18.34 -1.95 -16.15
N PRO A 99 19.47 -2.62 -15.84
CA PRO A 99 20.82 -2.08 -16.03
C PRO A 99 21.25 -2.03 -17.51
#